data_AF-G2X2K2-F1
#
_entry.id   AF-G2X2K2-F1
#
_cell.length_a   1.000
_cell.length_b   1.000
_cell.length_c   1.000
_cell.angle_alpha   90.00
_cell.angle_beta   90.00
_cell.angle_gamma   90.00
#
_symmetry.space_group_name_H-M   'P 1'
#
loop_
_entity.id
_entity.type
_entity.pdbx_description
1 polymer ?
#
loop_
_entity_poly.entity_id
_entity_poly.type
_entity_poly.pdbx_seq_one_letter_code
_entity_poly.pdbx_strand_id
1 'polypeptide(L)'
;MAGKKRVRNFTADDRATHRIFEKNRREAFKSRLIELATHLPALGGTDPQRLSKHVVVQESIARHKLMKGLCSDAFQDIRALVQERDELLTQVNHRRLIDGLAPQAPKAVNLHLDRLQLCIAHGRFRSYAYSNIPGNPSARSGNHSPRPFLGCDA
;
A
#
# COMPACT_ATOMS: atom_id res chain seq x y z
N MET A 1 16.09 -49.94 -9.30
CA MET A 1 17.15 -49.33 -10.12
C MET A 1 17.01 -47.81 -10.04
N ALA A 2 17.78 -47.15 -9.17
CA ALA A 2 17.77 -45.69 -9.06
C ALA A 2 18.37 -45.08 -10.34
N GLY A 3 17.58 -44.30 -11.07
CA GLY A 3 17.99 -43.71 -12.35
C GLY A 3 19.24 -42.83 -12.21
N LYS A 4 20.19 -42.99 -13.13
CA LYS A 4 21.42 -42.19 -13.19
C LYS A 4 21.06 -40.70 -13.29
N LYS A 5 21.56 -39.89 -12.35
CA LYS A 5 21.37 -38.43 -12.35
C LYS A 5 21.88 -37.85 -13.67
N ARG A 6 20.98 -37.22 -14.44
CA ARG A 6 21.35 -36.55 -15.69
C ARG A 6 22.21 -35.33 -15.35
N VAL A 7 23.51 -35.40 -15.66
CA VAL A 7 24.41 -34.26 -15.57
C VAL A 7 24.13 -33.35 -16.78
N ARG A 8 23.80 -32.08 -16.53
CA ARG A 8 23.59 -31.08 -17.58
C ARG A 8 24.92 -30.37 -17.82
N ASN A 9 25.47 -30.50 -19.04
CA ASN A 9 26.69 -29.80 -19.43
C ASN A 9 26.32 -28.38 -19.85
N PHE A 10 26.70 -27.38 -19.05
CA PHE A 10 26.51 -25.98 -19.43
C PHE A 10 27.46 -25.61 -20.56
N THR A 11 26.89 -25.21 -21.68
CA THR A 11 27.65 -24.71 -22.83
C THR A 11 28.19 -23.31 -22.56
N ALA A 12 29.12 -22.84 -23.39
CA ALA A 12 29.60 -21.46 -23.31
C ALA A 12 28.47 -20.45 -23.56
N ASP A 13 27.52 -20.81 -24.44
CA ASP A 13 26.35 -20.00 -24.76
C ASP A 13 25.36 -19.91 -23.59
N ASP A 14 25.13 -21.02 -22.88
CA ASP A 14 24.34 -21.01 -21.64
C ASP A 14 24.94 -20.07 -20.59
N ARG A 15 26.28 -20.08 -20.47
CA ARG A 15 26.99 -19.17 -19.55
C ARG A 15 26.89 -17.72 -19.99
N ALA A 16 27.01 -17.43 -21.29
CA ALA A 16 26.86 -16.08 -21.83
C ALA A 16 25.44 -15.54 -21.59
N THR A 17 24.44 -16.35 -21.90
CA THR A 17 23.02 -16.06 -21.67
C THR A 17 22.73 -15.81 -20.19
N HIS A 18 23.22 -16.66 -19.29
CA HIS A 18 23.06 -16.46 -17.84
C HIS A 18 23.71 -15.16 -17.34
N ARG A 19 24.88 -14.77 -17.88
CA ARG A 19 25.52 -13.49 -17.52
C ARG A 19 24.65 -12.29 -17.90
N ILE A 20 24.02 -12.32 -19.08
CA ILE A 20 23.13 -11.25 -19.54
C ILE A 20 21.90 -11.17 -18.64
N PHE A 21 21.24 -12.30 -18.35
CA PHE A 21 20.08 -12.34 -17.47
C PHE A 21 20.41 -11.84 -16.05
N GLU A 22 21.52 -12.28 -15.48
CA GLU A 22 21.98 -11.85 -14.17
C GLU A 22 22.26 -10.34 -14.12
N LYS A 23 22.92 -9.80 -15.16
CA LYS A 23 23.16 -8.36 -15.30
C LYS A 23 21.84 -7.58 -15.33
N ASN A 24 20.91 -7.98 -16.19
CA ASN A 24 19.60 -7.32 -16.30
C ASN A 24 18.83 -7.37 -14.98
N ARG A 25 18.88 -8.50 -14.24
CA ARG A 25 18.25 -8.62 -12.93
C ARG A 25 18.83 -7.65 -11.91
N ARG A 26 20.16 -7.46 -11.90
CA ARG A 26 20.85 -6.52 -11.00
C ARG A 26 20.52 -5.07 -11.33
N GLU A 27 20.50 -4.72 -12.61
CA GLU A 27 20.14 -3.36 -13.04
C GLU A 27 18.68 -3.04 -12.70
N ALA A 28 17.75 -3.97 -12.93
CA ALA A 28 16.34 -3.80 -12.54
C ALA A 28 16.15 -3.71 -11.01
N PHE A 29 16.96 -4.41 -10.22
CA PHE A 29 16.94 -4.28 -8.78
C PHE A 29 17.50 -2.92 -8.32
N LYS A 30 18.60 -2.46 -8.93
CA LYS A 30 19.21 -1.16 -8.65
C LYS A 30 18.27 0.00 -8.99
N SER A 31 17.57 -0.06 -10.12
CA SER A 31 16.62 0.98 -10.51
C SER A 31 15.47 1.11 -9.50
N ARG A 32 14.92 -0.01 -9.02
CA ARG A 32 13.88 -0.02 -7.97
C ARG A 32 14.37 0.54 -6.65
N LEU A 33 15.64 0.31 -6.28
CA LEU A 33 16.21 0.92 -5.07
C LEU A 33 16.36 2.43 -5.21
N ILE A 34 16.77 2.91 -6.37
CA ILE A 34 16.87 4.34 -6.67
C ILE A 34 15.48 4.97 -6.59
N GLU A 35 14.48 4.36 -7.24
CA GLU A 35 13.08 4.80 -7.18
C GLU A 35 12.59 4.87 -5.73
N LEU A 36 12.80 3.81 -4.95
CA LEU A 36 12.41 3.78 -3.54
C LEU A 36 13.06 4.93 -2.75
N ALA A 37 14.34 5.23 -2.98
CA ALA A 37 15.05 6.30 -2.31
C ALA A 37 14.43 7.69 -2.59
N THR A 38 13.86 7.92 -3.78
CA THR A 38 13.18 9.19 -4.09
C THR A 38 11.96 9.47 -3.20
N HIS A 39 11.36 8.43 -2.64
CA HIS A 39 10.22 8.55 -1.73
C HIS A 39 10.63 8.73 -0.26
N LEU A 40 11.93 8.78 0.06
CA LEU A 40 12.47 8.87 1.41
C LEU A 40 13.02 10.28 1.67
N PRO A 41 12.29 11.15 2.39
CA PRO A 41 12.75 12.51 2.68
C PRO A 41 14.09 12.55 3.42
N ALA A 42 14.35 11.58 4.29
CA ALA A 42 15.62 11.45 5.02
C ALA A 42 16.84 11.29 4.09
N LEU A 43 16.64 10.83 2.86
CA LEU A 43 17.69 10.63 1.86
C LEU A 43 17.72 11.71 0.79
N GLY A 44 16.84 12.71 0.84
CA GLY A 44 16.68 13.72 -0.22
C GLY A 44 17.91 14.57 -0.51
N GLY A 45 18.86 14.67 0.43
CA GLY A 45 20.13 15.38 0.25
C GLY A 45 21.27 14.53 -0.31
N THR A 46 21.06 13.23 -0.54
CA THR A 46 22.09 12.30 -1.02
C THR A 46 21.76 11.83 -2.42
N ASP A 47 22.76 11.73 -3.30
CA ASP A 47 22.60 11.13 -4.62
C ASP A 47 22.08 9.69 -4.50
N PRO A 48 20.88 9.38 -5.03
CA PRO A 48 20.30 8.04 -4.97
C PRO A 48 21.20 6.94 -5.53
N GLN A 49 22.10 7.26 -6.46
CA GLN A 49 23.03 6.27 -7.03
C GLN A 49 24.15 5.86 -6.07
N ARG A 50 24.44 6.67 -5.04
CA ARG A 50 25.52 6.44 -4.07
C ARG A 50 25.02 5.81 -2.77
N LEU A 51 23.71 5.64 -2.63
CA LEU A 51 23.09 5.06 -1.45
C LEU A 51 23.32 3.55 -1.38
N SER A 52 23.64 3.06 -0.17
CA SER A 52 23.74 1.62 0.06
C SER A 52 22.36 0.99 0.15
N LYS A 53 22.22 -0.26 -0.33
CA LYS A 53 20.98 -1.05 -0.22
C LYS A 53 20.43 -1.06 1.20
N HIS A 54 21.31 -1.26 2.19
CA HIS A 54 20.91 -1.37 3.59
C HIS A 54 20.26 -0.07 4.09
N VAL A 55 20.86 1.09 3.79
CA VAL A 55 20.34 2.40 4.18
C VAL A 55 18.96 2.64 3.58
N VAL A 56 18.79 2.43 2.27
CA VAL A 56 17.49 2.63 1.60
C VAL A 56 16.40 1.75 2.22
N VAL A 57 16.72 0.48 2.53
CA VAL A 57 15.76 -0.44 3.14
C VAL A 57 15.42 -0.01 4.57
N GLN A 58 16.40 0.32 5.41
CA GLN A 58 16.14 0.74 6.79
C GLN A 58 15.32 2.02 6.86
N GLU A 59 15.68 3.03 6.06
CA GLU A 59 14.94 4.29 5.99
C GLU A 59 13.51 4.06 5.45
N SER A 60 13.33 3.14 4.51
CA SER A 60 11.99 2.78 4.04
C SER A 60 11.14 2.15 5.13
N ILE A 61 11.72 1.28 5.98
CA ILE A 61 11.02 0.65 7.10
C ILE A 61 10.69 1.71 8.15
N ALA A 62 11.64 2.57 8.50
CA ALA A 62 11.45 3.66 9.44
C ALA A 62 10.31 4.59 9.00
N ARG A 63 10.32 5.00 7.73
CA ARG A 63 9.24 5.81 7.14
C ARG A 63 7.89 5.13 7.21
N HIS A 64 7.79 3.84 6.86
CA HIS A 64 6.53 3.12 6.94
C HIS A 64 6.00 3.02 8.37
N LYS A 65 6.87 2.80 9.36
CA LYS A 65 6.49 2.79 10.78
C LYS A 65 5.99 4.17 11.22
N LEU A 66 6.70 5.23 10.85
CA LEU A 66 6.31 6.60 11.15
C LEU A 66 4.93 6.93 10.55
N MET A 67 4.72 6.67 9.26
CA MET A 67 3.45 6.94 8.59
C MET A 67 2.29 6.15 9.21
N LYS A 68 2.52 4.89 9.61
CA LYS A 68 1.51 4.12 10.33
C LYS A 68 1.13 4.75 11.66
N GLY A 69 2.11 5.27 12.42
CA GLY A 69 1.87 6.01 13.65
C GLY A 69 1.03 7.25 13.39
N LEU A 70 1.50 8.14 12.52
CA LEU A 70 0.78 9.39 12.19
C LEU A 70 -0.64 9.15 11.68
N CYS A 71 -0.85 8.13 10.84
CA CYS A 71 -2.20 7.78 10.42
C CYS A 71 -3.05 7.29 11.59
N SER A 72 -2.51 6.44 12.46
CA SER A 72 -3.23 5.96 13.65
C SER A 72 -3.64 7.11 14.57
N ASP A 73 -2.74 8.05 14.81
CA ASP A 73 -2.97 9.22 15.66
C ASP A 73 -4.06 10.12 15.04
N ALA A 74 -3.92 10.47 13.75
CA ALA A 74 -4.94 11.24 13.03
C ALA A 74 -6.31 10.55 13.03
N PHE A 75 -6.36 9.21 13.02
CA PHE A 75 -7.62 8.47 13.14
C PHE A 75 -8.23 8.55 14.54
N GLN A 76 -7.40 8.56 15.59
CA GLN A 76 -7.88 8.80 16.94
C GLN A 76 -8.43 10.23 17.08
N ASP A 77 -7.74 11.23 16.54
CA ASP A 77 -8.18 12.63 16.55
C ASP A 77 -9.52 12.80 15.82
N ILE A 78 -9.68 12.20 14.64
CA ILE A 78 -10.94 12.24 13.90
C ILE A 78 -12.08 11.59 14.70
N ARG A 79 -11.81 10.48 15.39
CA ARG A 79 -12.82 9.84 16.25
C ARG A 79 -13.23 10.76 17.41
N ALA A 80 -12.26 11.40 18.06
CA ALA A 80 -12.54 12.36 19.14
C ALA A 80 -13.40 13.52 18.62
N LEU A 81 -13.05 14.11 17.47
CA LEU A 81 -13.84 15.19 16.86
C LEU A 81 -15.26 14.76 16.46
N VAL A 82 -15.41 13.52 15.97
CA VAL A 82 -16.73 12.96 15.65
C VAL A 82 -17.59 12.86 16.92
N GLN A 83 -17.00 12.35 18.01
CA GLN A 83 -17.67 12.21 19.30
C GLN A 83 -18.06 13.58 19.89
N GLU A 84 -17.14 14.54 19.94
CA GLU A 84 -17.41 15.90 20.44
C GLU A 84 -18.56 16.55 19.65
N ARG A 85 -18.57 16.39 18.33
CA ARG A 85 -19.64 16.90 17.48
C ARG A 85 -20.98 16.24 17.77
N ASP A 86 -21.02 14.96 18.09
CA ASP A 86 -22.26 14.24 18.43
C ASP A 86 -22.77 14.64 19.83
N GLU A 87 -21.86 14.91 20.77
CA GLU A 87 -22.19 15.48 22.09
C GLU A 87 -22.76 16.89 21.96
N LEU A 88 -22.13 17.76 21.16
CA LEU A 88 -22.62 19.11 20.88
C LEU A 88 -23.98 19.08 20.19
N LEU A 89 -24.17 18.17 19.23
CA LEU A 89 -25.46 18.00 18.57
C LEU A 89 -26.56 17.61 19.56
N THR A 90 -26.25 16.73 20.51
CA THR A 90 -27.16 16.34 21.59
C THR A 90 -27.54 17.55 22.45
N GLN A 91 -26.57 18.37 22.86
CA GLN A 91 -26.81 19.59 23.64
C GLN A 91 -27.66 20.61 22.88
N VAL A 92 -27.36 20.82 21.59
CA VAL A 92 -28.14 21.72 20.72
C VAL A 92 -29.57 21.21 20.54
N ASN A 93 -29.74 19.92 20.32
CA ASN A 93 -31.07 19.31 20.18
C ASN A 93 -31.87 19.39 21.47
N HIS A 94 -31.22 19.23 22.63
CA HIS A 94 -31.87 19.42 23.92
C HIS A 94 -32.41 20.87 24.08
N ARG A 95 -31.60 21.88 23.72
CA ARG A 95 -32.04 23.29 23.73
C ARG A 95 -33.16 23.55 22.74
N ARG A 96 -33.05 23.05 21.51
CA ARG A 96 -34.11 23.18 20.48
C ARG A 96 -35.44 22.65 20.96
N LEU A 97 -35.45 21.52 21.66
CA LEU A 97 -36.67 20.94 22.22
C LEU A 97 -37.29 21.86 23.29
N ILE A 98 -36.48 22.48 24.15
CA ILE A 98 -36.95 23.48 25.12
C ILE A 98 -37.57 24.69 24.40
N ASP A 99 -36.97 25.11 23.29
CA ASP A 99 -37.44 26.24 22.47
C ASP A 99 -38.62 25.88 21.54
N GLY A 100 -39.16 24.64 21.61
CA GLY A 100 -40.25 24.17 20.75
C GLY A 100 -39.86 23.92 19.29
N LEU A 101 -38.57 23.87 18.98
CA LEU A 101 -38.01 23.60 17.67
C LEU A 101 -37.71 22.11 17.46
N ALA A 102 -37.82 21.66 16.20
CA ALA A 102 -37.49 20.29 15.85
C ALA A 102 -35.98 19.97 16.00
N PRO A 103 -35.62 18.76 16.47
CA PRO A 103 -34.24 18.30 16.51
C PRO A 103 -33.60 18.24 15.12
N GLN A 104 -32.28 18.45 15.08
CA GLN A 104 -31.48 18.32 13.89
C GLN A 104 -30.84 16.93 13.81
N ALA A 105 -30.90 16.31 12.64
CA ALA A 105 -30.25 15.04 12.38
C ALA A 105 -28.72 15.20 12.24
N PRO A 106 -27.91 14.23 12.68
CA PRO A 106 -26.47 14.24 12.45
C PRO A 106 -26.18 14.20 10.96
N LYS A 107 -25.26 15.05 10.50
CA LYS A 107 -24.73 14.98 9.14
C LYS A 107 -23.86 13.73 9.01
N ALA A 108 -24.18 12.88 8.04
CA ALA A 108 -23.41 11.68 7.74
C ALA A 108 -21.97 12.05 7.39
N VAL A 109 -21.03 11.52 8.16
CA VAL A 109 -19.61 11.60 7.84
C VAL A 109 -19.24 10.27 7.20
N ASN A 110 -19.01 10.28 5.89
CA ASN A 110 -18.58 9.10 5.12
C ASN A 110 -17.13 8.75 5.43
N LEU A 111 -16.80 8.49 6.69
CA LEU A 111 -15.49 7.99 7.11
C LEU A 111 -15.70 6.60 7.68
N HIS A 112 -15.33 5.58 6.91
CA HIS A 112 -15.35 4.20 7.37
C HIS A 112 -14.11 3.93 8.23
N LEU A 113 -14.06 4.62 9.37
CA LEU A 113 -12.93 4.72 10.31
C LEU A 113 -12.44 3.33 10.74
N ASP A 114 -13.36 2.39 10.98
CA ASP A 114 -13.03 1.04 11.44
C ASP A 114 -12.29 0.21 10.38
N ARG A 115 -12.67 0.35 9.11
CA ARG A 115 -11.99 -0.35 8.01
C ARG A 115 -10.62 0.23 7.73
N LEU A 116 -10.46 1.55 7.86
CA LEU A 116 -9.17 2.21 7.69
C LEU A 116 -8.20 1.85 8.83
N GLN A 117 -8.71 1.75 10.07
CA GLN A 117 -7.96 1.24 11.22
C GLN A 117 -7.46 -0.20 10.98
N LEU A 118 -8.32 -1.07 10.44
CA LEU A 118 -7.98 -2.45 10.09
C LEU A 118 -6.86 -2.52 9.03
N CYS A 119 -6.93 -1.68 7.99
CA CYS A 119 -5.88 -1.61 6.96
C CYS A 119 -4.51 -1.22 7.54
N ILE A 120 -4.47 -0.30 8.50
CA ILE A 120 -3.23 0.15 9.16
C ILE A 120 -2.66 -0.93 10.06
N ALA A 121 -3.49 -1.53 10.91
CA ALA A 121 -3.09 -2.56 11.86
C ALA A 121 -2.53 -3.80 11.14
N HIS A 122 -3.17 -4.24 10.06
CA HIS A 122 -2.76 -5.45 9.33
C HIS A 122 -1.74 -5.19 8.22
N GLY A 123 -1.30 -3.95 8.01
CA GLY A 123 -0.36 -3.60 6.93
C GLY A 123 -0.87 -3.92 5.53
N ARG A 124 -2.18 -4.15 5.37
CA ARG A 124 -2.84 -4.38 4.09
C ARG A 124 -3.31 -3.04 3.52
N PHE A 125 -2.35 -2.21 3.12
CA PHE A 125 -2.63 -1.12 2.20
C PHE A 125 -2.84 -1.73 0.81
N ARG A 126 -4.05 -2.22 0.54
CA ARG A 126 -4.49 -2.26 -0.86
C ARG A 126 -4.55 -0.81 -1.31
N SER A 127 -3.83 -0.47 -2.38
CA SER A 127 -3.95 0.83 -3.04
C SER A 127 -5.43 1.04 -3.38
N TYR A 128 -6.12 1.84 -2.57
CA TYR A 128 -7.43 2.37 -2.93
C TYR A 128 -7.15 3.65 -3.70
N ALA A 129 -6.80 3.49 -4.97
CA ALA A 129 -6.98 4.58 -5.92
C ALA A 129 -8.46 4.97 -5.83
N TYR A 130 -8.72 6.24 -5.51
CA TYR A 130 -10.05 6.83 -5.56
C TYR A 130 -10.64 6.60 -6.96
N SER A 131 -11.49 5.59 -7.11
CA SER A 131 -12.28 5.39 -8.31
C SER A 131 -13.52 6.29 -8.23
N ASN A 132 -13.31 7.59 -8.49
CA ASN A 132 -14.35 8.52 -8.88
C ASN A 132 -13.88 9.26 -10.13
N ILE A 133 -13.95 8.57 -11.27
CA ILE A 133 -14.01 9.22 -12.58
C ILE A 133 -15.38 8.86 -13.15
N PRO A 134 -16.30 9.83 -13.33
CA PRO A 134 -17.56 9.55 -13.97
C PRO A 134 -17.33 9.35 -15.48
N GLY A 135 -17.79 8.20 -15.98
CA GLY A 135 -18.19 7.98 -17.37
C GLY A 135 -17.09 7.88 -18.43
N ASN A 136 -16.76 6.65 -18.84
CA ASN A 136 -16.62 6.37 -20.28
C ASN A 136 -16.88 4.87 -20.58
N PRO A 137 -18.01 4.51 -21.21
CA PRO A 137 -18.32 3.12 -21.58
C PRO A 137 -17.75 2.83 -22.97
N SER A 138 -16.43 2.73 -23.11
CA SER A 138 -15.84 2.17 -24.33
C SER A 138 -14.39 1.76 -24.13
N ALA A 139 -14.17 0.53 -23.65
CA ALA A 139 -12.93 -0.21 -23.88
C ALA A 139 -13.18 -1.70 -23.66
N ARG A 140 -13.78 -2.30 -24.70
CA ARG A 140 -13.60 -3.66 -25.21
C ARG A 140 -12.83 -4.66 -24.32
N SER A 141 -13.59 -5.66 -23.90
CA SER A 141 -13.17 -6.99 -23.42
C SER A 141 -11.93 -7.53 -24.15
N GLY A 142 -10.86 -7.77 -23.38
CA GLY A 142 -9.74 -8.62 -23.73
C GLY A 142 -9.62 -9.74 -22.69
N ASN A 143 -10.13 -10.91 -23.02
CA ASN A 143 -10.10 -12.09 -22.15
C ASN A 143 -8.67 -12.58 -21.94
N HIS A 144 -8.11 -12.38 -20.75
CA HIS A 144 -7.00 -13.19 -20.24
C HIS A 144 -7.41 -13.86 -18.94
N SER A 145 -7.86 -15.12 -19.06
CA SER A 145 -7.96 -16.04 -17.93
C SER A 145 -6.58 -16.29 -17.33
N PRO A 146 -6.36 -16.05 -16.03
CA PRO A 146 -5.18 -16.57 -15.34
C PRO A 146 -5.44 -18.05 -15.03
N ARG A 147 -4.67 -18.95 -15.65
CA ARG A 147 -4.64 -20.37 -15.23
C ARG A 147 -4.16 -20.46 -13.78
N PRO A 148 -4.78 -21.29 -12.93
CA PRO A 148 -4.32 -21.51 -11.57
C PRO A 148 -3.01 -22.30 -11.56
N PHE A 149 -2.04 -21.79 -10.81
CA PHE A 149 -0.87 -22.54 -10.34
C PHE A 149 -1.37 -23.70 -9.47
N LEU A 150 -1.23 -24.94 -9.93
CA LEU A 150 -1.32 -26.11 -9.09
C LEU A 150 0.06 -26.38 -8.50
N GLY A 151 0.16 -26.24 -7.18
CA GLY A 151 1.27 -26.76 -6.40
C GLY A 151 1.10 -28.27 -6.16
N CYS A 152 2.27 -28.92 -6.09
CA CYS A 152 2.64 -30.16 -5.40
C CYS A 152 1.77 -31.42 -5.55
N ASP A 153 2.38 -32.54 -5.94
CA ASP A 153 2.66 -33.65 -5.00
C ASP A 153 3.53 -34.75 -5.63
N ALA A 154 4.32 -35.39 -4.74
CA ALA A 154 5.16 -36.59 -4.85
C ALA A 154 6.51 -36.50 -5.60
#